data_AF-A0A915CYH0-F1
#
_entry.id   AF-A0A915CYH0-F1
#
_cell.length_a   1.000
_cell.length_b   1.000
_cell.length_c   1.000
_cell.angle_alpha   90.00
_cell.angle_beta   90.00
_cell.angle_gamma   90.00
#
_symmetry.space_group_name_H-M   'P 1'
#
loop_
_entity.id
_entity.type
_entity.pdbx_description
1 polymer ?
#
loop_
_entity_poly.entity_id
_entity_poly.type
_entity_poly.pdbx_seq_one_letter_code
_entity_poly.pdbx_strand_id
1 'polypeptide(L)'
;MEANQKRRKLRVLCLHGYRQNATTFREKTGALRKAMKSRLEFEFLSAPLTPNLEDRPTVDSDTTNFDDNSAKAWWFSKEPATFPPKMSHRSLLDLTNH
;
A
#
# COMPACT_ATOMS: atom_id res chain seq x y z
N MET A 1 4.78 44.82 -22.46
CA MET A 1 3.76 43.75 -22.33
C MET A 1 4.45 42.57 -21.69
N GLU A 2 4.36 42.43 -20.36
CA GLU A 2 5.00 41.30 -19.67
C GLU A 2 4.23 40.01 -19.97
N ALA A 3 4.96 38.99 -20.41
CA ALA A 3 4.41 37.69 -20.69
C ALA A 3 3.78 37.10 -19.42
N ASN A 4 2.50 36.75 -19.50
CA ASN A 4 1.76 36.01 -18.49
C ASN A 4 2.33 34.59 -18.36
N GLN A 5 3.47 34.44 -17.70
CA GLN A 5 4.09 33.15 -17.43
C GLN A 5 3.28 32.44 -16.34
N LYS A 6 2.25 31.70 -16.77
CA LYS A 6 1.46 30.84 -15.88
C LYS A 6 2.40 29.83 -15.22
N ARG A 7 2.76 30.05 -13.95
CA ARG A 7 3.66 29.14 -13.22
C ARG A 7 3.01 27.75 -13.20
N ARG A 8 3.74 26.75 -13.71
CA ARG A 8 3.29 25.35 -13.71
C ARG A 8 3.06 24.92 -12.27
N LYS A 9 1.93 24.25 -12.01
CA LYS A 9 1.67 23.68 -10.68
C LYS A 9 2.61 22.51 -10.43
N LEU A 10 3.03 22.36 -9.19
CA LEU A 10 3.82 21.20 -8.77
C LEU A 10 2.89 20.01 -8.58
N ARG A 11 3.32 18.83 -9.03
CA ARG A 11 2.58 17.58 -8.86
C ARG A 11 3.03 16.90 -7.57
N VAL A 12 2.08 16.49 -6.75
CA VAL A 12 2.31 15.84 -5.46
C VAL A 12 1.65 14.46 -5.49
N LEU A 13 2.46 13.42 -5.34
CA LEU A 13 1.98 12.06 -5.18
C LEU A 13 1.59 11.83 -3.71
N CYS A 14 0.38 11.35 -3.49
CA CYS A 14 -0.23 11.15 -2.18
C CYS A 14 -0.39 9.66 -1.91
N LEU A 15 0.46 9.14 -1.01
CA LEU A 15 0.41 7.76 -0.55
C LEU A 15 -0.32 7.70 0.79
N HIS A 16 -1.38 6.90 0.87
CA HIS A 16 -2.18 6.76 2.10
C HIS A 16 -1.47 5.92 3.17
N GLY A 17 -1.93 6.00 4.43
CA GLY A 17 -1.43 5.20 5.54
C GLY A 17 -1.98 3.76 5.58
N TYR A 18 -1.52 2.96 6.54
CA TYR A 18 -2.02 1.57 6.72
C TYR A 18 -3.54 1.53 6.94
N ARG A 19 -4.20 0.56 6.30
CA ARG A 19 -5.67 0.36 6.34
C ARG A 19 -6.47 1.57 5.87
N GLN A 20 -5.91 2.37 4.96
CA GLN A 20 -6.58 3.47 4.27
C GLN A 20 -6.61 3.18 2.77
N ASN A 21 -7.15 4.10 1.98
CA ASN A 21 -7.16 4.04 0.52
C ASN A 21 -7.08 5.47 -0.07
N ALA A 22 -7.00 5.59 -1.39
CA ALA A 22 -6.91 6.89 -2.07
C ALA A 22 -8.07 7.83 -1.69
N THR A 23 -9.30 7.31 -1.69
CA THR A 23 -10.53 8.06 -1.42
C THR A 23 -10.53 8.64 0.00
N THR A 24 -10.34 7.80 1.01
CA THR A 24 -10.33 8.22 2.42
C THR A 24 -9.20 9.20 2.72
N PHE A 25 -8.03 9.02 2.09
CA PHE A 25 -6.92 9.97 2.25
C PHE A 25 -7.24 11.32 1.60
N ARG A 26 -7.86 11.32 0.41
CA ARG A 26 -8.28 12.54 -0.30
C ARG A 26 -9.33 13.34 0.48
N GLU A 27 -10.28 12.66 1.13
CA GLU A 27 -11.29 13.28 1.97
C GLU A 27 -10.66 13.94 3.20
N LYS A 28 -9.81 13.20 3.93
CA LYS A 28 -9.13 13.70 5.14
C LYS A 28 -8.17 14.86 4.86
N THR A 29 -7.67 14.99 3.62
CA THR A 29 -6.78 16.08 3.19
C THR A 29 -7.51 17.23 2.48
N GLY A 30 -8.85 17.29 2.55
CA GLY A 30 -9.66 18.28 1.83
C GLY A 30 -9.29 19.74 2.10
N ALA A 31 -9.07 20.12 3.35
CA ALA A 31 -8.69 21.49 3.73
C ALA A 31 -7.32 21.89 3.15
N LEU A 32 -6.33 20.99 3.26
CA LEU A 32 -4.99 21.17 2.70
C LEU A 32 -5.06 21.35 1.17
N ARG A 33 -5.79 20.46 0.48
CA ARG A 33 -5.99 20.52 -0.97
C ARG A 33 -6.62 21.85 -1.39
N LYS A 34 -7.64 22.31 -0.64
CA LYS A 34 -8.31 23.59 -0.92
C LYS A 34 -7.37 24.77 -0.76
N ALA A 35 -6.56 24.78 0.31
CA ALA A 35 -5.58 25.83 0.57
C ALA A 35 -4.49 25.89 -0.51
N MET A 36 -4.08 24.74 -1.06
CA MET A 36 -2.94 24.63 -1.97
C MET A 36 -3.31 24.52 -3.46
N LYS A 37 -4.59 24.59 -3.83
CA LYS A 37 -5.10 24.37 -5.21
C LYS A 37 -4.48 25.27 -6.29
N SER A 38 -3.98 26.45 -5.90
CA SER A 38 -3.37 27.42 -6.82
C SER A 38 -1.96 27.04 -7.22
N ARG A 39 -1.27 26.22 -6.41
CA ARG A 39 0.15 25.87 -6.59
C ARG A 39 0.38 24.39 -6.84
N LEU A 40 -0.50 23.52 -6.32
CA LEU A 40 -0.31 22.07 -6.32
C LEU A 40 -1.41 21.34 -7.07
N GLU A 41 -1.03 20.24 -7.71
CA GLU A 41 -1.89 19.19 -8.25
C GLU A 41 -1.60 17.91 -7.48
N PHE A 42 -2.64 17.26 -6.94
CA PHE A 42 -2.49 16.10 -6.07
C PHE A 42 -2.97 14.84 -6.78
N GLU A 43 -2.12 13.82 -6.82
CA GLU A 43 -2.41 12.49 -7.35
C GLU A 43 -2.51 11.50 -6.17
N PHE A 44 -3.67 10.85 -5.99
CA PHE A 44 -3.88 9.90 -4.88
C PHE A 44 -3.87 8.47 -5.41
N LEU A 45 -3.07 7.61 -4.79
CA LEU A 45 -2.98 6.19 -5.17
C LEU A 45 -3.44 5.29 -4.03
N SER A 46 -4.18 4.24 -4.40
CA SER A 46 -4.49 3.11 -3.52
C SER A 46 -3.37 2.08 -3.63
N ALA A 47 -2.97 1.51 -2.50
CA ALA A 47 -2.02 0.41 -2.46
C ALA A 47 -2.65 -0.88 -3.01
N PRO A 48 -1.86 -1.80 -3.58
CA PRO A 48 -2.39 -2.99 -4.23
C PRO A 48 -2.81 -4.09 -3.24
N LEU A 49 -2.30 -4.09 -2.00
CA LEU A 49 -2.53 -5.18 -1.04
C LEU A 49 -3.73 -4.89 -0.15
N THR A 50 -4.53 -5.92 0.11
CA THR A 50 -5.54 -5.93 1.18
C THR A 50 -4.89 -6.45 2.47
N PRO A 51 -4.88 -5.68 3.58
CA PRO A 51 -4.28 -6.11 4.83
C PRO A 51 -5.09 -7.24 5.47
N ASN A 52 -4.41 -8.14 6.19
CA ASN A 52 -5.08 -9.17 6.97
C ASN A 52 -5.86 -8.51 8.13
N LEU A 53 -7.19 -8.65 8.10
CA LEU A 53 -8.08 -8.17 9.14
C LEU A 53 -8.40 -9.36 10.05
N GLU A 54 -7.42 -9.81 10.84
CA GLU A 54 -7.58 -10.95 11.76
C GLU A 54 -8.70 -10.75 12.81
N ASP A 55 -9.28 -9.55 12.90
CA ASP A 55 -10.39 -9.20 13.80
C ASP A 55 -11.77 -9.17 13.11
N ARG A 56 -11.91 -9.59 11.84
CA ARG A 56 -13.22 -9.66 11.16
C ARG A 56 -13.66 -11.12 10.94
N PRO A 57 -14.94 -11.46 11.21
CA PRO A 57 -15.46 -12.77 10.84
C PRO A 57 -15.28 -12.96 9.34
N THR A 58 -14.70 -14.09 8.98
CA THR A 58 -14.46 -14.53 7.60
C THR A 58 -15.76 -14.50 6.82
N VAL A 59 -15.92 -13.51 5.94
CA VAL A 59 -16.83 -13.62 4.82
C VAL A 59 -15.98 -14.18 3.68
N ASP A 60 -16.19 -15.46 3.43
CA ASP A 60 -15.80 -16.28 2.28
C ASP A 60 -14.80 -15.60 1.32
N SER A 61 -13.54 -15.98 1.53
CA SER A 61 -12.38 -15.58 0.77
C SER A 61 -12.36 -16.21 -0.62
N ASP A 62 -13.25 -15.78 -1.51
CA ASP A 62 -13.11 -16.08 -2.95
C ASP A 62 -13.62 -14.95 -3.86
N THR A 63 -13.59 -13.72 -3.39
CA THR A 63 -13.72 -12.57 -4.29
C THR A 63 -12.48 -11.70 -4.21
N THR A 64 -11.65 -11.83 -5.23
CA THR A 64 -10.63 -10.86 -5.67
C THR A 64 -11.26 -9.52 -6.08
N ASN A 65 -12.40 -9.14 -5.48
CA ASN A 65 -13.07 -7.89 -5.72
C ASN A 65 -12.09 -6.79 -5.36
N PHE A 66 -11.63 -6.11 -6.41
CA PHE A 66 -10.98 -4.81 -6.36
C PHE A 66 -11.99 -3.78 -5.84
N ASP A 67 -12.48 -3.97 -4.61
CA ASP A 67 -13.24 -2.94 -3.93
C ASP A 67 -12.25 -1.84 -3.58
N ASP A 68 -12.26 -0.79 -4.38
CA ASP A 68 -11.41 0.39 -4.20
C ASP A 68 -11.75 1.12 -2.88
N ASN A 69 -12.90 0.82 -2.27
CA ASN A 69 -13.28 1.30 -0.94
C ASN A 69 -12.78 0.42 0.21
N SER A 70 -12.19 -0.74 -0.06
CA SER A 70 -11.60 -1.58 0.98
C SER A 70 -10.33 -0.95 1.58
N ALA A 71 -9.98 -1.39 2.79
CA ALA A 71 -8.73 -1.00 3.44
C ALA A 71 -7.53 -1.54 2.63
N LYS A 72 -6.51 -0.72 2.38
CA LYS A 72 -5.31 -1.10 1.62
C LYS A 72 -4.02 -0.96 2.43
N ALA A 73 -2.97 -1.62 1.98
CA ALA A 73 -1.64 -1.56 2.58
C ALA A 73 -0.53 -1.64 1.51
N TRP A 74 0.59 -0.94 1.76
CA TRP A 74 1.77 -0.97 0.90
C TRP A 74 2.71 -2.14 1.21
N TRP A 75 2.65 -2.66 2.43
CA TRP A 75 3.40 -3.81 2.92
C TRP A 75 2.57 -4.57 3.96
N PHE A 76 2.90 -5.85 4.19
CA PHE A 76 2.29 -6.64 5.25
C PHE A 76 2.84 -6.22 6.61
N SER A 77 1.96 -6.07 7.62
CA SER A 77 2.35 -5.60 8.96
C SER A 77 2.91 -6.70 9.87
N LYS A 78 2.59 -7.95 9.58
CA LYS A 78 3.23 -9.11 10.20
C LYS A 78 4.16 -9.72 9.16
N GLU A 79 5.35 -10.13 9.59
CA GLU A 79 6.14 -11.04 8.75
C GLU A 79 5.23 -12.22 8.36
N PRO A 80 5.26 -12.68 7.09
CA PRO A 80 4.66 -13.97 6.79
C PRO A 80 5.29 -14.94 7.80
N ALA A 81 4.47 -15.64 8.58
CA ALA A 81 4.94 -16.63 9.56
C ALA A 81 6.09 -17.38 8.89
N THR A 82 7.29 -17.12 9.39
CA THR A 82 8.53 -17.27 8.64
C THR A 82 8.50 -18.66 8.05
N PHE A 83 8.53 -18.82 6.72
CA PHE A 83 8.90 -20.11 6.18
C PHE A 83 10.29 -20.34 6.76
N PRO A 84 10.50 -21.29 7.69
CA PRO A 84 11.87 -21.61 8.04
C PRO A 84 12.51 -22.03 6.72
N PRO A 85 13.70 -21.52 6.37
CA PRO A 85 14.47 -22.17 5.33
C PRO A 85 14.76 -23.58 5.86
N LYS A 86 13.87 -24.54 5.62
CA LYS A 86 14.22 -25.95 5.60
C LYS A 86 14.99 -26.20 4.32
N MET A 87 16.13 -25.53 4.20
CA MET A 87 17.28 -26.16 3.60
C MET A 87 17.92 -26.93 4.76
N SER A 88 17.36 -28.12 5.04
CA SER A 88 18.17 -29.14 5.70
C SER A 88 19.34 -29.37 4.76
N HIS A 89 20.48 -28.76 5.07
CA HIS A 89 21.73 -29.17 4.47
C HIS A 89 21.87 -30.64 4.87
N ARG A 90 21.55 -31.57 3.95
CA ARG A 90 21.91 -32.97 4.13
C ARG A 90 23.42 -32.94 4.24
N SER A 91 23.93 -33.11 5.45
CA SER A 91 25.33 -33.35 5.70
C SER A 91 25.73 -34.53 4.82
N LEU A 92 26.70 -34.33 3.92
CA LEU A 92 27.28 -35.40 3.10
C LEU A 92 28.12 -36.39 3.95
N LEU A 93 28.00 -36.38 5.27
CA LEU A 93 28.75 -37.25 6.18
C LEU A 93 28.00 -38.54 6.58
N ASP A 94 26.76 -38.75 6.13
CA ASP A 94 26.04 -40.02 6.37
C ASP A 94 26.34 -41.11 5.31
N LEU A 95 27.36 -40.93 4.47
CA LEU A 95 27.75 -41.89 3.43
C LEU A 95 28.97 -42.74 3.78
N THR A 96 29.41 -42.76 5.03
CA THR A 96 30.40 -43.72 5.50
C THR A 96 30.00 -44.30 6.83
N ASN A 97 29.18 -45.35 6.80
CA ASN A 97 29.31 -46.45 7.74
C ASN A 97 29.16 -47.75 6.95
N HIS A 98 30.18 -48.60 7.11
CA HIS A 98 30.26 -49.98 6.65
C HIS A 98 29.12 -50.83 7.23
#